data_AF-A0A8S0SR32-F1
#
_entry.id   AF-A0A8S0SR32-F1
#
_cell.length_a   1.000
_cell.length_b   1.000
_cell.length_c   1.000
_cell.angle_alpha   90.00
_cell.angle_beta   90.00
_cell.angle_gamma   90.00
#
_symmetry.space_group_name_H-M   'P 1'
#
loop_
_entity.id
_entity.type
_entity.pdbx_description
1 polymer ?
#
loop_
_entity_poly.entity_id
_entity_poly.type
_entity_poly.pdbx_seq_one_letter_code
_entity_poly.pdbx_strand_id
1 'polypeptide(L)'
;MTNIVREQGATISEAEVCGHRLVTESVGGEVLGQYGRPKDVKMIHPAAALAPDAITVGEALEAAALSAGNKPIDESDAAAIQAAETRATGLGHVVPGGVGAKAQSAAAHNIRTTRDELKTKLGDVLEDATEKLIDDKPVTREDAEGVINAEIRNKPDLATHPGGVSASMAASARLNQEE
;
A
#
# COMPACT_ATOMS: atom_id res chain seq x y z
N MET A 1 -12.26 11.50 -49.68
CA MET A 1 -12.70 12.82 -49.17
C MET A 1 -13.88 12.53 -48.28
N THR A 2 -13.86 12.78 -46.98
CA THR A 2 -13.38 14.00 -46.31
C THR A 2 -12.77 13.69 -44.93
N ASN A 3 -11.69 14.41 -44.63
CA ASN A 3 -11.14 14.59 -43.29
C ASN A 3 -12.27 14.95 -42.29
N ILE A 4 -12.59 14.06 -41.35
CA ILE A 4 -13.43 14.41 -40.18
C ILE A 4 -12.57 15.06 -39.07
N VAL A 5 -11.24 15.06 -39.20
CA VAL A 5 -10.31 15.63 -38.20
C VAL A 5 -10.20 17.16 -38.28
N ARG A 6 -11.11 17.89 -38.94
CA ARG A 6 -10.90 19.35 -39.12
C ARG A 6 -11.98 20.34 -38.72
N GLU A 7 -13.28 20.03 -38.59
CA GLU A 7 -14.26 21.08 -38.25
C GLU A 7 -15.47 20.68 -37.37
N GLN A 8 -15.61 19.43 -36.92
CA GLN A 8 -16.56 19.09 -35.86
C GLN A 8 -15.79 18.77 -34.58
N GLY A 9 -15.75 19.73 -33.64
CA GLY A 9 -15.08 19.53 -32.36
C GLY A 9 -15.59 18.28 -31.65
N ALA A 10 -14.68 17.43 -31.19
CA ALA A 10 -15.03 16.36 -30.27
C ALA A 10 -15.66 17.00 -29.03
N THR A 11 -16.90 16.62 -28.71
CA THR A 11 -17.59 17.10 -27.52
C THR A 11 -17.53 16.03 -26.46
N ILE A 12 -16.89 16.38 -25.34
CA ILE A 12 -16.88 15.57 -24.14
C ILE A 12 -17.93 16.15 -23.21
N SER A 13 -18.95 15.36 -22.91
CA SER A 13 -20.03 15.73 -22.00
C SER A 13 -19.97 14.84 -20.75
N GLU A 14 -19.86 15.47 -19.59
CA GLU A 14 -19.93 14.79 -18.30
C GLU A 14 -21.35 14.86 -17.74
N ALA A 15 -21.91 13.71 -17.36
CA ALA A 15 -23.19 13.63 -16.68
C ALA A 15 -23.08 12.79 -15.41
N GLU A 16 -23.82 13.18 -14.38
CA GLU A 16 -23.92 12.41 -13.15
C GLU A 16 -25.12 11.48 -13.20
N VAL A 17 -24.88 10.17 -13.13
CA VAL A 17 -25.92 9.15 -13.14
C VAL A 17 -25.61 8.14 -12.05
N CYS A 18 -26.52 7.98 -11.09
CA CYS A 18 -26.42 6.97 -10.02
C CYS A 18 -25.09 6.96 -9.24
N GLY A 19 -24.47 8.13 -9.00
CA GLY A 19 -23.19 8.23 -8.28
C GLY A 19 -21.95 7.97 -9.12
N HIS A 20 -22.10 7.64 -10.41
CA HIS A 20 -21.01 7.50 -11.36
C HIS A 20 -20.89 8.76 -12.23
N ARG A 21 -19.64 9.13 -12.55
CA ARG A 21 -19.36 10.16 -13.55
C ARG A 21 -19.36 9.48 -14.92
N LEU A 22 -20.43 9.70 -15.68
CA LEU A 22 -20.54 9.21 -17.04
C LEU A 22 -19.87 10.22 -17.97
N VAL A 23 -18.74 9.82 -18.55
CA VAL A 23 -18.09 10.61 -19.60
C VAL A 23 -18.58 10.08 -20.94
N THR A 24 -19.26 10.94 -21.70
CA THR A 24 -19.73 10.63 -23.05
C THR A 24 -18.90 11.39 -24.06
N GLU A 25 -18.22 10.66 -24.95
CA GLU A 25 -17.47 11.24 -26.06
C GLU A 25 -18.31 11.14 -27.33
N SER A 26 -18.48 12.28 -28.01
CA SER A 26 -19.27 12.36 -29.24
C SER A 26 -18.58 13.22 -30.30
N VAL A 27 -18.78 12.86 -31.57
CA VAL A 27 -18.31 13.62 -32.73
C VAL A 27 -19.51 13.82 -33.67
N GLY A 28 -19.83 15.07 -34.00
CA GLY A 28 -20.96 15.39 -34.88
C GLY A 28 -22.35 15.01 -34.33
N GLY A 29 -22.49 14.81 -33.02
CA GLY A 29 -23.74 14.36 -32.38
C GLY A 29 -23.90 12.84 -32.27
N GLU A 30 -22.94 12.07 -32.79
CA GLU A 30 -22.92 10.61 -32.69
C GLU A 30 -21.98 10.17 -31.55
N VAL A 31 -22.48 9.29 -30.68
CA VAL A 31 -21.76 8.83 -29.49
C VAL A 31 -20.75 7.75 -29.87
N LEU A 32 -19.47 8.02 -29.64
CA LEU A 32 -18.37 7.09 -29.95
C LEU A 32 -18.03 6.19 -28.76
N GLY A 33 -18.32 6.63 -27.53
CA GLY A 33 -18.08 5.84 -26.33
C GLY A 33 -18.69 6.46 -25.08
N GLN A 34 -19.13 5.60 -24.16
CA GLN A 34 -19.56 5.98 -22.81
C GLN A 34 -18.72 5.23 -21.80
N TYR A 35 -18.09 5.99 -20.91
CA TYR A 35 -17.25 5.43 -19.85
C TYR A 35 -17.79 5.90 -18.51
N GLY A 36 -18.26 4.95 -17.71
CA GLY A 36 -18.57 5.19 -16.30
C GLY A 36 -17.28 5.15 -15.50
N ARG A 37 -16.80 6.30 -15.06
CA ARG A 37 -15.81 6.33 -13.98
C ARG A 37 -16.57 6.32 -12.66
N PRO A 38 -16.23 5.42 -11.71
CA PRO A 38 -16.54 5.70 -10.31
C PRO A 38 -16.07 7.12 -10.04
N LYS A 39 -16.88 7.95 -9.39
CA LYS A 39 -16.33 9.19 -8.84
C LYS A 39 -15.11 8.78 -8.00
N ASP A 40 -14.07 9.62 -7.97
CA ASP A 40 -13.15 9.65 -6.83
C ASP A 40 -13.97 10.08 -5.61
N VAL A 41 -14.90 9.23 -5.21
CA VAL A 41 -15.36 9.15 -3.85
C VAL A 41 -14.07 8.73 -3.19
N LYS A 42 -13.45 9.69 -2.50
CA LYS A 42 -12.61 9.37 -1.35
C LYS A 42 -13.48 8.40 -0.58
N MET A 43 -13.25 7.11 -0.79
CA MET A 43 -13.96 6.06 -0.10
C MET A 43 -13.51 6.31 1.32
N ILE A 44 -14.32 7.08 2.04
CA ILE A 44 -14.36 6.97 3.48
C ILE A 44 -14.92 5.57 3.63
N HIS A 45 -14.02 4.59 3.56
CA HIS A 45 -14.33 3.25 3.96
C HIS A 45 -14.99 3.41 5.34
N PRO A 46 -16.09 2.69 5.62
CA PRO A 46 -16.55 2.58 6.99
C PRO A 46 -15.52 1.84 7.89
N ALA A 47 -14.29 1.59 7.41
CA ALA A 47 -13.12 1.36 8.25
C ALA A 47 -12.72 2.60 9.07
N ALA A 48 -13.09 3.81 8.65
CA ALA A 48 -13.00 5.03 9.46
C ALA A 48 -14.07 5.10 10.58
N ALA A 49 -14.88 4.04 10.74
CA ALA A 49 -15.84 3.90 11.85
C ALA A 49 -15.38 2.89 12.92
N LEU A 50 -14.17 2.32 12.79
CA LEU A 50 -13.42 1.84 13.96
C LEU A 50 -12.58 3.04 14.41
N ALA A 51 -12.76 3.42 15.67
CA ALA A 51 -12.19 4.57 16.38
C ALA A 51 -11.28 5.53 15.58
N PRO A 52 -11.53 6.86 15.58
CA PRO A 52 -10.63 7.84 14.96
C PRO A 52 -9.17 7.80 15.47
N ASP A 53 -8.89 6.97 16.49
CA ASP A 53 -7.59 6.75 17.13
C ASP A 53 -6.97 5.37 16.82
N ALA A 54 -7.59 4.56 15.93
CA ALA A 54 -7.10 3.23 15.60
C ALA A 54 -5.83 3.29 14.72
N ILE A 55 -4.78 2.60 15.15
CA ILE A 55 -3.48 2.59 14.49
C ILE A 55 -3.56 1.80 13.18
N THR A 56 -3.12 2.39 12.08
CA THR A 56 -3.14 1.78 10.74
C THR A 56 -1.90 0.93 10.43
N VAL A 57 -1.96 0.16 9.33
CA VAL A 57 -0.80 -0.62 8.87
C VAL A 57 0.35 0.30 8.48
N GLY A 58 0.07 1.43 7.81
CA GLY A 58 1.07 2.44 7.49
C GLY A 58 1.77 2.99 8.72
N GLU A 59 1.00 3.38 9.75
CA GLU A 59 1.53 3.90 11.00
C GLU A 59 2.37 2.85 11.75
N ALA A 60 1.94 1.59 11.73
CA ALA A 60 2.71 0.48 12.32
C ALA A 60 4.05 0.24 11.58
N LEU A 61 4.09 0.42 10.27
CA LEU A 61 5.31 0.34 9.48
C LEU A 61 6.25 1.52 9.75
N GLU A 62 5.72 2.74 9.88
CA GLU A 62 6.49 3.92 10.27
C GLU A 62 7.04 3.78 11.71
N ALA A 63 6.28 3.20 12.62
CA ALA A 63 6.77 2.87 13.96
C ALA A 63 7.96 1.88 13.92
N ALA A 64 7.94 0.90 13.00
CA ALA A 64 9.08 0.01 12.78
C ALA A 64 10.29 0.77 12.20
N ALA A 65 10.06 1.79 11.37
CA ALA A 65 11.10 2.69 10.88
C ALA A 65 11.79 3.44 12.04
N LEU A 66 11.03 3.86 13.06
CA LEU A 66 11.58 4.55 14.23
C LEU A 66 12.34 3.59 15.16
N SER A 67 11.80 2.39 15.38
CA SER A 67 12.34 1.42 16.33
C SER A 67 13.54 0.65 15.77
N ALA A 68 13.52 0.28 14.50
CA ALA A 68 14.55 -0.53 13.84
C ALA A 68 15.13 0.14 12.58
N GLY A 69 15.01 1.47 12.43
CA GLY A 69 15.38 2.19 11.21
C GLY A 69 16.83 2.02 10.76
N ASN A 70 17.76 1.77 11.69
CA ASN A 70 19.17 1.57 11.37
C ASN A 70 19.49 0.17 10.82
N LYS A 71 18.55 -0.78 10.93
CA LYS A 71 18.73 -2.17 10.51
C LYS A 71 18.73 -2.25 8.98
N PRO A 72 19.77 -2.84 8.36
CA PRO A 72 19.74 -3.22 6.96
C PRO A 72 18.60 -4.21 6.69
N ILE A 73 17.86 -3.99 5.60
CA ILE A 73 16.76 -4.88 5.21
C ILE A 73 17.32 -6.23 4.76
N ASP A 74 16.76 -7.31 5.33
CA ASP A 74 16.97 -8.69 4.91
C ASP A 74 15.73 -9.27 4.17
N GLU A 75 15.83 -10.50 3.66
CA GLU A 75 14.73 -11.15 2.92
C GLU A 75 13.48 -11.37 3.79
N SER A 76 13.68 -11.59 5.09
CA SER A 76 12.61 -11.83 6.04
C SER A 76 11.86 -10.54 6.37
N ASP A 77 12.56 -9.42 6.50
CA ASP A 77 11.96 -8.08 6.62
C ASP A 77 11.16 -7.75 5.37
N ALA A 78 11.73 -7.98 4.17
CA ALA A 78 11.04 -7.72 2.92
C ALA A 78 9.74 -8.54 2.79
N ALA A 79 9.75 -9.80 3.22
CA ALA A 79 8.56 -10.64 3.26
C ALA A 79 7.51 -10.11 4.26
N ALA A 80 7.94 -9.65 5.43
CA ALA A 80 7.05 -9.05 6.43
C ALA A 80 6.38 -7.77 5.92
N ILE A 81 7.16 -6.88 5.31
CA ILE A 81 6.69 -5.61 4.73
C ILE A 81 5.69 -5.88 3.58
N GLN A 82 6.02 -6.82 2.71
CA GLN A 82 5.12 -7.23 1.62
C GLN A 82 3.80 -7.79 2.19
N ALA A 83 3.85 -8.64 3.20
CA ALA A 83 2.66 -9.19 3.83
C ALA A 83 1.81 -8.08 4.48
N ALA A 84 2.43 -7.08 5.09
CA ALA A 84 1.74 -5.91 5.63
C ALA A 84 1.02 -5.11 4.53
N GLU A 85 1.71 -4.80 3.43
CA GLU A 85 1.12 -4.08 2.28
C GLU A 85 -0.04 -4.84 1.63
N THR A 86 0.10 -6.14 1.39
CA THR A 86 -0.97 -6.96 0.82
C THR A 86 -2.21 -6.98 1.72
N ARG A 87 -2.00 -6.91 3.03
CA ARG A 87 -3.08 -6.88 4.03
C ARG A 87 -3.73 -5.51 4.13
N ALA A 88 -2.95 -4.44 4.09
CA ALA A 88 -3.47 -3.08 4.04
C ALA A 88 -4.42 -2.93 2.84
N THR A 89 -3.92 -3.24 1.64
CA THR A 89 -4.65 -3.03 0.39
C THR A 89 -5.75 -4.05 0.11
N GLY A 90 -5.68 -5.24 0.71
CA GLY A 90 -6.62 -6.33 0.44
C GLY A 90 -6.52 -6.91 -0.99
N LEU A 91 -5.54 -6.49 -1.80
CA LEU A 91 -5.42 -6.85 -3.21
C LEU A 91 -4.92 -8.29 -3.46
N GLY A 92 -4.46 -8.99 -2.42
CA GLY A 92 -3.98 -10.37 -2.51
C GLY A 92 -2.70 -10.56 -3.35
N HIS A 93 -2.14 -9.49 -3.88
CA HIS A 93 -0.90 -9.45 -4.66
C HIS A 93 -0.01 -8.27 -4.27
N VAL A 94 1.25 -8.31 -4.67
CA VAL A 94 2.21 -7.21 -4.45
C VAL A 94 1.85 -6.02 -5.33
N VAL A 95 1.74 -4.83 -4.73
CA VAL A 95 1.47 -3.61 -5.49
C VAL A 95 2.74 -3.21 -6.26
N PRO A 96 2.70 -3.13 -7.60
CA PRO A 96 3.87 -2.70 -8.36
C PRO A 96 4.31 -1.29 -7.94
N GLY A 97 5.57 -1.15 -7.55
CA GLY A 97 6.11 0.13 -7.06
C GLY A 97 5.73 0.48 -5.61
N GLY A 98 5.03 -0.41 -4.91
CA GLY A 98 4.69 -0.26 -3.50
C GLY A 98 5.88 -0.40 -2.55
N VAL A 99 5.62 -0.21 -1.26
CA VAL A 99 6.58 -0.36 -0.16
C VAL A 99 7.14 -1.77 -0.11
N GLY A 100 6.30 -2.79 -0.35
CA GLY A 100 6.70 -4.20 -0.40
C GLY A 100 7.69 -4.47 -1.54
N ALA A 101 7.40 -3.96 -2.74
CA ALA A 101 8.30 -4.09 -3.89
C ALA A 101 9.64 -3.38 -3.67
N LYS A 102 9.63 -2.19 -3.04
CA LYS A 102 10.85 -1.45 -2.66
C LYS A 102 11.69 -2.25 -1.67
N ALA A 103 11.07 -2.85 -0.65
CA ALA A 103 11.76 -3.67 0.35
C ALA A 103 12.43 -4.91 -0.27
N GLN A 104 11.75 -5.60 -1.20
CA GLN A 104 12.33 -6.75 -1.90
C GLN A 104 13.55 -6.35 -2.74
N SER A 105 13.46 -5.24 -3.48
CA SER A 105 14.58 -4.70 -4.25
C SER A 105 15.76 -4.33 -3.33
N ALA A 106 15.47 -3.71 -2.19
CA ALA A 106 16.45 -3.36 -1.16
C ALA A 106 17.14 -4.60 -0.59
N ALA A 107 16.40 -5.65 -0.22
CA ALA A 107 16.98 -6.90 0.27
C ALA A 107 17.91 -7.54 -0.77
N ALA A 108 17.48 -7.65 -2.03
CA ALA A 108 18.28 -8.21 -3.11
C ALA A 108 19.57 -7.40 -3.37
N HIS A 109 19.48 -6.07 -3.27
CA HIS A 109 20.64 -5.18 -3.36
C HIS A 109 21.60 -5.36 -2.15
N ASN A 110 21.05 -5.46 -0.94
CA ASN A 110 21.82 -5.59 0.30
C ASN A 110 22.64 -6.88 0.35
N ILE A 111 22.13 -7.99 -0.21
CA ILE A 111 22.86 -9.25 -0.32
C ILE A 111 24.17 -9.08 -1.11
N ARG A 112 24.15 -8.22 -2.13
CA ARG A 112 25.31 -7.95 -3.00
C ARG A 112 26.22 -6.84 -2.46
N THR A 113 25.83 -6.20 -1.37
CA THR A 113 26.51 -5.03 -0.82
C THR A 113 27.28 -5.42 0.44
N THR A 114 28.60 -5.28 0.39
CA THR A 114 29.49 -5.71 1.48
C THR A 114 29.62 -4.68 2.61
N ARG A 115 29.43 -3.40 2.31
CA ARG A 115 29.54 -2.30 3.29
C ARG A 115 28.17 -2.01 3.89
N ASP A 116 28.03 -2.17 5.20
CA ASP A 116 26.75 -1.97 5.89
C ASP A 116 26.25 -0.51 5.82
N GLU A 117 27.14 0.48 5.69
CA GLU A 117 26.73 1.88 5.47
C GLU A 117 26.07 2.14 4.10
N LEU A 118 26.25 1.25 3.12
CA LEU A 118 25.66 1.36 1.78
C LEU A 118 24.39 0.53 1.63
N LYS A 119 24.04 -0.26 2.64
CA LYS A 119 22.82 -1.07 2.61
C LYS A 119 21.61 -0.18 2.87
N THR A 120 20.54 -0.42 2.11
CA THR A 120 19.24 0.18 2.36
C THR A 120 18.67 -0.35 3.67
N LYS A 121 18.21 0.54 4.52
CA LYS A 121 17.74 0.23 5.87
C LYS A 121 16.23 0.31 5.97
N LEU A 122 15.67 -0.20 7.07
CA LEU A 122 14.23 -0.13 7.32
C LEU A 122 13.70 1.31 7.31
N GLY A 123 14.46 2.27 7.84
CA GLY A 123 14.11 3.69 7.83
C GLY A 123 13.86 4.19 6.40
N ASP A 124 14.80 3.92 5.49
CA ASP A 124 14.75 4.40 4.09
C ASP A 124 13.54 3.90 3.30
N VAL A 125 12.95 2.76 3.71
CA VAL A 125 11.81 2.15 3.02
C VAL A 125 10.49 2.52 3.68
N LEU A 126 10.45 2.60 5.01
CA LEU A 126 9.22 2.70 5.79
C LEU A 126 8.86 4.11 6.28
N GLU A 127 9.73 5.12 6.12
CA GLU A 127 9.54 6.49 6.65
C GLU A 127 8.22 7.17 6.25
N ASP A 128 7.73 6.92 5.04
CA ASP A 128 6.42 7.41 4.57
C ASP A 128 5.55 6.23 4.10
N ALA A 129 5.37 5.22 4.96
CA ALA A 129 4.54 4.07 4.62
C ALA A 129 3.05 4.46 4.57
N THR A 130 2.60 5.33 5.48
CA THR A 130 1.21 5.81 5.56
C THR A 130 0.79 6.53 4.28
N GLU A 131 1.68 7.35 3.70
CA GLU A 131 1.39 8.05 2.44
C GLU A 131 1.42 7.12 1.22
N LYS A 132 2.19 6.02 1.28
CA LYS A 132 2.39 5.09 0.16
C LYS A 132 1.33 3.99 0.09
N LEU A 133 0.61 3.74 1.18
CA LEU A 133 -0.49 2.78 1.23
C LEU A 133 -1.81 3.45 0.83
N ILE A 134 -2.22 3.27 -0.43
CA ILE A 134 -3.39 3.93 -1.03
C ILE A 134 -4.70 3.53 -0.31
N ASP A 135 -4.80 2.29 0.15
CA ASP A 135 -5.94 1.74 0.89
C ASP A 135 -5.49 1.31 2.29
N ASP A 136 -4.92 2.22 3.07
CA ASP A 136 -4.50 1.91 4.43
C ASP A 136 -5.72 1.62 5.34
N LYS A 137 -5.53 0.71 6.30
CA LYS A 137 -6.60 0.26 7.20
C LYS A 137 -6.08 0.04 8.61
N PRO A 138 -6.96 0.07 9.63
CA PRO A 138 -6.59 -0.30 10.99
C PRO A 138 -5.94 -1.69 11.06
N VAL A 139 -4.88 -1.81 11.84
CA VAL A 139 -4.21 -3.10 12.07
C VAL A 139 -5.13 -4.00 12.90
N THR A 140 -5.37 -5.23 12.41
CA THR A 140 -6.05 -6.26 13.20
C THR A 140 -5.05 -7.30 13.71
N ARG A 141 -5.51 -8.12 14.66
CA ARG A 141 -4.74 -9.28 15.15
C ARG A 141 -4.36 -10.25 14.04
N GLU A 142 -5.30 -10.53 13.13
CA GLU A 142 -5.09 -11.45 12.00
C GLU A 142 -4.03 -10.91 11.03
N ASP A 143 -3.93 -9.59 10.89
CA ASP A 143 -2.87 -8.98 10.09
C ASP A 143 -1.51 -9.14 10.73
N ALA A 144 -1.40 -8.83 12.02
CA ALA A 144 -0.16 -9.00 12.77
C ALA A 144 0.32 -10.46 12.72
N GLU A 145 -0.57 -11.43 12.94
CA GLU A 145 -0.25 -12.85 12.86
C GLU A 145 0.21 -13.26 11.45
N GLY A 146 -0.41 -12.70 10.41
CA GLY A 146 0.00 -12.91 9.03
C GLY A 146 1.40 -12.39 8.73
N VAL A 147 1.73 -11.20 9.23
CA VAL A 147 3.06 -10.58 9.07
C VAL A 147 4.12 -11.37 9.84
N ILE A 148 3.83 -11.76 11.08
CA ILE A 148 4.70 -12.63 11.89
C ILE A 148 5.02 -13.92 11.14
N ASN A 149 3.99 -14.58 10.59
CA ASN A 149 4.16 -15.81 9.83
C ASN A 149 5.01 -15.61 8.57
N ALA A 150 4.87 -14.47 7.88
CA ALA A 150 5.67 -14.15 6.71
C ALA A 150 7.15 -13.92 7.08
N GLU A 151 7.41 -13.24 8.19
CA GLU A 151 8.77 -12.99 8.68
C GLU A 151 9.47 -14.31 9.05
N ILE A 152 8.83 -15.10 9.92
CA ILE A 152 9.37 -16.36 10.46
C ILE A 152 9.66 -17.37 9.35
N ARG A 153 8.78 -17.50 8.35
CA ARG A 153 8.98 -18.45 7.24
C ARG A 153 10.19 -18.15 6.37
N ASN A 154 10.63 -16.90 6.36
CA ASN A 154 11.78 -16.44 5.57
C ASN A 154 13.04 -16.26 6.43
N LYS A 155 13.03 -16.78 7.68
CA LYS A 155 14.17 -16.71 8.61
C LYS A 155 14.61 -18.11 9.06
N PRO A 156 15.91 -18.44 9.03
CA PRO A 156 16.40 -19.77 9.43
C PRO A 156 16.18 -20.11 10.91
N ASP A 157 16.17 -19.10 11.77
CA ASP A 157 15.99 -19.21 13.22
C ASP A 157 14.51 -19.20 13.65
N LEU A 158 13.58 -19.05 12.70
CA LEU A 158 12.15 -19.00 12.90
C LEU A 158 11.72 -17.94 13.95
N ALA A 159 12.47 -16.85 14.06
CA ALA A 159 12.22 -15.77 15.02
C ALA A 159 11.85 -14.46 14.31
N THR A 160 11.09 -13.60 14.99
CA THR A 160 10.86 -12.22 14.55
C THR A 160 11.97 -11.30 15.04
N HIS A 161 12.22 -10.20 14.32
CA HIS A 161 13.16 -9.19 14.76
C HIS A 161 12.55 -8.34 15.88
N PRO A 162 13.20 -8.23 17.06
CA PRO A 162 12.74 -7.34 18.13
C PRO A 162 12.67 -5.90 17.64
N GLY A 163 11.53 -5.24 17.84
CA GLY A 163 11.33 -3.85 17.40
C GLY A 163 11.23 -3.66 15.88
N GLY A 164 11.19 -4.74 15.10
CA GLY A 164 10.99 -4.71 13.65
C GLY A 164 9.52 -4.61 13.24
N VAL A 165 9.24 -5.01 12.00
CA VAL A 165 7.92 -4.88 11.36
C VAL A 165 6.87 -5.71 12.10
N SER A 166 7.12 -7.00 12.35
CA SER A 166 6.16 -7.86 13.06
C SER A 166 5.89 -7.41 14.49
N ALA A 167 6.91 -6.91 15.19
CA ALA A 167 6.76 -6.43 16.57
C ALA A 167 5.86 -5.18 16.62
N SER A 168 6.05 -4.26 15.67
CA SER A 168 5.26 -3.03 15.57
C SER A 168 3.81 -3.34 15.18
N MET A 169 3.60 -4.19 14.18
CA MET A 169 2.26 -4.68 13.80
C MET A 169 1.53 -5.34 14.97
N ALA A 170 2.22 -6.20 15.74
CA ALA A 170 1.63 -6.86 16.89
C ALA A 170 1.31 -5.88 18.04
N ALA A 171 2.13 -4.84 18.24
CA ALA A 171 1.86 -3.80 19.22
C ALA A 171 0.64 -2.97 18.82
N SER A 172 0.58 -2.50 17.58
CA SER A 172 -0.56 -1.74 17.04
C SER A 172 -1.85 -2.55 17.09
N ALA A 173 -1.81 -3.84 16.70
CA ALA A 173 -2.96 -4.72 16.80
C ALA A 173 -3.48 -4.89 18.23
N ARG A 174 -2.59 -4.90 19.24
CA ARG A 174 -3.00 -5.00 20.65
C ARG A 174 -3.64 -3.70 21.12
N LEU A 175 -3.03 -2.56 20.82
CA LEU A 175 -3.57 -1.24 21.17
C LEU A 175 -4.96 -1.03 20.56
N ASN A 176 -5.16 -1.44 19.31
CA ASN A 176 -6.47 -1.37 18.64
C ASN A 176 -7.55 -2.31 19.23
N GLN A 177 -7.19 -3.26 20.10
CA GLN A 177 -8.13 -4.19 20.76
C GLN A 177 -8.41 -3.81 22.20
N GLU A 178 -7.64 -2.88 22.77
CA GLU A 178 -7.78 -2.37 24.13
C GLU A 178 -8.70 -1.14 24.20
N GLU A 179 -9.14 -0.65 23.04
CA GLU A 179 -10.15 0.40 22.83
C GLU A 179 -11.54 -0.19 22.52
#